data_AF-A0A9D9GUA7-F1
#
_entry.id   AF-A0A9D9GUA7-F1
#
_cell.length_a   1.000
_cell.length_b   1.000
_cell.length_c   1.000
_cell.angle_alpha   90.00
_cell.angle_beta   90.00
_cell.angle_gamma   90.00
#
_symmetry.space_group_name_H-M   'P 1'
#
loop_
_entity.id
_entity.type
_entity.pdbx_description
1 polymer ?
#
loop_
_entity_poly.entity_id
_entity_poly.type
_entity_poly.pdbx_seq_one_letter_code
_entity_poly.pdbx_strand_id
1 'polypeptide(L)'
;MKLSFIAAAAAALALLSSGCSDNNPVAALTTTALAPQGHSVYLRGEMNDYAVLSSYLMTLQKDGSYCTLAPLRADWSPYRFKFADRDWSAGSNFGFATPPGILREGSAPVELNPNSRFEELRFYPKKDGIYRFCITLDDDGRYFVTVRAAKDDELSLIDTIFLQREHSSNLEAGDLDDPDGMEPPED
;
A
#
# COMPACT_ATOMS: atom_id res chain seq x y z
N MET A 1 -2.12 -49.08 69.28
CA MET A 1 -0.95 -48.24 68.93
C MET A 1 -0.81 -48.18 67.42
N LYS A 2 -0.44 -47.00 66.91
CA LYS A 2 -0.17 -46.61 65.51
C LYS A 2 -1.35 -46.12 64.68
N LEU A 3 -1.47 -44.79 64.71
CA LEU A 3 -1.96 -43.89 63.67
C LEU A 3 -1.46 -44.31 62.28
N SER A 4 -2.28 -44.12 61.25
CA SER A 4 -1.81 -43.60 59.97
C SER A 4 -2.91 -42.80 59.28
N PHE A 5 -2.60 -41.53 59.10
CA PHE A 5 -3.31 -40.53 58.30
C PHE A 5 -3.07 -40.81 56.81
N ILE A 6 -4.10 -40.67 55.97
CA ILE A 6 -3.92 -40.27 54.56
C ILE A 6 -4.87 -39.11 54.26
N ALA A 7 -4.23 -37.94 54.16
CA ALA A 7 -4.64 -36.68 53.54
C ALA A 7 -5.09 -36.89 52.07
N ALA A 8 -5.76 -35.99 51.35
CA ALA A 8 -6.50 -34.77 51.58
C ALA A 8 -7.23 -34.54 50.25
N ALA A 9 -8.52 -34.23 50.29
CA ALA A 9 -9.23 -33.66 49.17
C ALA A 9 -9.11 -32.13 49.25
N ALA A 10 -8.61 -31.48 48.20
CA ALA A 10 -8.98 -30.12 47.83
C ALA A 10 -8.40 -29.81 46.44
N ALA A 11 -9.29 -29.69 45.47
CA ALA A 11 -9.02 -29.06 44.18
C ALA A 11 -8.70 -27.57 44.42
N ALA A 12 -7.57 -27.10 43.89
CA ALA A 12 -7.25 -25.68 43.80
C ALA A 12 -7.06 -25.32 42.32
N LEU A 13 -8.08 -24.65 41.79
CA LEU A 13 -8.14 -23.99 40.49
C LEU A 13 -7.67 -22.55 40.67
N ALA A 14 -6.56 -22.15 40.05
CA ALA A 14 -6.14 -20.76 39.76
C ALA A 14 -4.77 -20.77 39.08
N LEU A 15 -4.34 -19.90 38.16
CA LEU A 15 -4.93 -18.83 37.35
C LEU A 15 -3.90 -18.60 36.21
N LEU A 16 -4.40 -18.39 34.99
CA LEU A 16 -3.90 -17.50 33.94
C LEU A 16 -2.38 -17.31 33.76
N SER A 17 -1.85 -17.86 32.67
CA SER A 17 -0.76 -17.24 31.93
C SER A 17 -1.13 -17.13 30.44
N SER A 18 -2.01 -16.18 30.14
CA SER A 18 -2.07 -15.58 28.80
C SER A 18 -0.79 -14.78 28.60
N GLY A 19 0.29 -15.47 28.24
CA GLY A 19 1.48 -14.85 27.71
C GLY A 19 1.15 -14.35 26.31
N CYS A 20 0.68 -13.10 26.20
CA CYS A 20 0.87 -12.34 24.98
C CYS A 20 2.38 -12.11 24.87
N SER A 21 3.06 -13.03 24.18
CA SER A 21 4.30 -12.68 23.52
C SER A 21 3.92 -11.59 22.53
N ASP A 22 4.16 -10.33 22.89
CA ASP A 22 4.31 -9.28 21.90
C ASP A 22 5.66 -9.54 21.22
N ASN A 23 5.67 -10.53 20.33
CA ASN A 23 6.55 -10.47 19.18
C ASN A 23 6.05 -9.26 18.40
N ASN A 24 6.58 -8.11 18.76
CA ASN A 24 6.63 -6.95 17.91
C ASN A 24 7.80 -7.22 16.96
N PRO A 25 7.61 -7.85 15.78
CA PRO A 25 8.46 -7.43 14.70
C PRO A 25 8.11 -5.94 14.58
N VAL A 26 9.06 -5.08 14.93
CA VAL A 26 9.26 -3.90 14.09
C VAL A 26 9.46 -4.46 12.69
N ALA A 27 8.34 -4.75 12.03
CA ALA A 27 8.30 -5.17 10.66
C ALA A 27 8.94 -4.00 9.95
N ALA A 28 10.21 -4.19 9.59
CA ALA A 28 10.83 -3.49 8.48
C ALA A 28 9.70 -3.30 7.46
N LEU A 29 9.44 -2.05 7.07
CA LEU A 29 8.37 -1.66 6.15
C LEU A 29 8.45 -2.52 4.88
N THR A 30 7.91 -3.72 4.96
CA THR A 30 7.78 -4.64 3.86
C THR A 30 6.48 -4.17 3.28
N THR A 31 6.62 -3.26 2.32
CA THR A 31 5.52 -2.71 1.56
C THR A 31 4.93 -3.88 0.78
N THR A 32 4.06 -4.66 1.44
CA THR A 32 3.42 -5.81 0.82
C THR A 32 2.46 -5.23 -0.21
N ALA A 33 2.84 -5.36 -1.48
CA ALA A 33 1.99 -4.95 -2.57
C ALA A 33 0.67 -5.73 -2.52
N LEU A 34 -0.43 -5.15 -3.01
CA LEU A 34 -1.58 -5.97 -3.40
C LEU A 34 -1.08 -6.95 -4.46
N ALA A 35 -0.97 -8.22 -4.08
CA ALA A 35 -0.37 -9.24 -4.91
C ALA A 35 -1.22 -10.51 -4.99
N PRO A 36 -2.40 -10.44 -5.65
CA PRO A 36 -3.13 -11.64 -5.99
C PRO A 36 -2.19 -12.55 -6.77
N GLN A 37 -1.99 -13.77 -6.27
CA GLN A 37 -1.11 -14.77 -6.89
C GLN A 37 0.35 -14.31 -7.08
N GLY A 38 0.82 -13.35 -6.27
CA GLY A 38 2.21 -12.87 -6.27
C GLY A 38 2.51 -11.72 -7.25
N HIS A 39 1.52 -11.20 -7.97
CA HIS A 39 1.72 -10.10 -8.93
C HIS A 39 1.48 -8.73 -8.30
N SER A 40 2.49 -7.87 -8.20
CA SER A 40 2.31 -6.50 -7.69
C SER A 40 1.30 -5.70 -8.53
N VAL A 41 0.28 -5.15 -7.88
CA VAL A 41 -0.78 -4.34 -8.50
C VAL A 41 -0.50 -2.85 -8.32
N TYR A 42 -0.74 -2.08 -9.38
CA TYR A 42 -0.51 -0.63 -9.45
C TYR A 42 -1.81 0.09 -9.83
N LEU A 43 -1.96 1.34 -9.39
CA LEU A 43 -2.92 2.26 -9.98
C LEU A 43 -2.42 2.68 -11.37
N ARG A 44 -3.21 2.39 -12.41
CA ARG A 44 -2.86 2.65 -13.81
C ARG A 44 -4.01 3.39 -14.49
N GLY A 45 -3.74 4.51 -15.14
CA GLY A 45 -4.76 5.29 -15.82
C GLY A 45 -4.21 6.53 -16.50
N GLU A 46 -5.10 7.44 -16.89
CA GLU A 46 -4.73 8.68 -17.57
C GLU A 46 -3.77 9.57 -16.77
N MET A 47 -3.71 9.43 -15.43
CA MET A 47 -2.77 10.17 -14.58
C MET A 47 -1.30 9.74 -14.75
N ASN A 48 -1.05 8.58 -15.34
CA ASN A 48 0.29 8.02 -15.53
C ASN A 48 0.44 7.28 -16.86
N ASP A 49 -0.36 7.64 -17.87
CA ASP A 49 -0.40 7.00 -19.19
C ASP A 49 -0.49 5.47 -19.12
N TYR A 50 -1.23 4.95 -18.13
CA TYR A 50 -1.37 3.52 -17.85
C TYR A 50 -0.04 2.80 -17.60
N ALA A 51 1.03 3.51 -17.24
CA ALA A 51 2.34 2.95 -16.97
C ALA A 51 2.40 2.23 -15.60
N VAL A 52 3.40 1.36 -15.45
CA VAL A 52 3.73 0.73 -14.16
C VAL A 52 4.79 1.58 -13.48
N LEU A 53 4.39 2.34 -12.47
CA LEU A 53 5.26 3.25 -11.73
C LEU A 53 5.23 2.91 -10.24
N SER A 54 6.39 2.85 -9.60
CA SER A 54 6.52 2.48 -8.18
C SER A 54 5.78 3.44 -7.24
N SER A 55 5.67 4.72 -7.60
CA SER A 55 4.89 5.71 -6.84
C SER A 55 3.38 5.42 -6.83
N TYR A 56 2.89 4.55 -7.71
CA TYR A 56 1.49 4.13 -7.84
C TYR A 56 1.27 2.68 -7.41
N LEU A 57 2.25 2.04 -6.76
CA LEU A 57 2.12 0.70 -6.22
C LEU A 57 1.04 0.68 -5.13
N MET A 58 0.16 -0.33 -5.16
CA MET A 58 -0.85 -0.55 -4.12
C MET A 58 -0.19 -1.20 -2.91
N THR A 59 -0.24 -0.56 -1.74
CA THR A 59 0.51 -0.97 -0.55
C THR A 59 -0.42 -1.37 0.60
N LEU A 60 -0.14 -2.51 1.26
CA LEU A 60 -0.91 -2.97 2.41
C LEU A 60 -0.82 -1.98 3.57
N GLN A 61 -1.97 -1.66 4.14
CA GLN A 61 -2.14 -0.72 5.25
C GLN A 61 -2.45 -1.49 6.54
N LYS A 62 -2.32 -0.82 7.69
CA LYS A 62 -2.58 -1.42 9.01
C LYS A 62 -4.02 -1.93 9.19
N ASP A 63 -4.97 -1.32 8.49
CA ASP A 63 -6.38 -1.69 8.49
C ASP A 63 -6.73 -2.81 7.50
N GLY A 64 -5.74 -3.40 6.83
CA GLY A 64 -5.92 -4.46 5.84
C GLY A 64 -6.31 -3.97 4.44
N SER A 65 -6.51 -2.65 4.26
CA SER A 65 -6.72 -2.08 2.93
C SER A 65 -5.42 -2.03 2.13
N TYR A 66 -5.52 -2.01 0.81
CA TYR A 66 -4.39 -1.75 -0.07
C TYR A 66 -4.57 -0.39 -0.70
N CYS A 67 -3.60 0.50 -0.54
CA CYS A 67 -3.76 1.90 -0.95
C CYS A 67 -2.54 2.48 -1.64
N THR A 68 -2.79 3.51 -2.44
CA THR A 68 -1.77 4.34 -3.06
C THR A 68 -2.26 5.79 -3.16
N LEU A 69 -1.34 6.70 -3.49
CA LEU A 69 -1.59 8.14 -3.58
C LEU A 69 -1.30 8.61 -5.01
N ALA A 70 -2.14 9.51 -5.53
CA ALA A 70 -1.98 10.07 -6.86
C ALA A 70 -2.26 11.58 -6.87
N PRO A 71 -1.35 12.41 -7.41
CA PRO A 71 -1.65 13.81 -7.69
C PRO A 71 -2.59 13.90 -8.90
N LEU A 72 -3.68 14.63 -8.75
CA LEU A 72 -4.68 14.84 -9.81
C LEU A 72 -4.99 16.33 -9.97
N ARG A 73 -5.34 16.72 -11.20
CA ARG A 73 -5.82 18.06 -11.54
C ARG A 73 -7.30 18.02 -11.87
N ALA A 74 -8.08 18.96 -11.34
CA ALA A 74 -9.52 19.01 -11.55
C ALA A 74 -9.90 19.30 -13.00
N ASP A 75 -9.07 20.06 -13.73
CA ASP A 75 -9.30 20.41 -15.13
C ASP A 75 -9.10 19.24 -16.10
N TRP A 76 -8.52 18.13 -15.65
CA TRP A 76 -8.35 16.89 -16.42
C TRP A 76 -9.45 15.86 -16.12
N SER A 77 -10.46 16.24 -15.34
CA SER A 77 -11.57 15.37 -15.01
C SER A 77 -12.44 15.02 -16.23
N PRO A 78 -12.97 13.78 -16.33
CA PRO A 78 -12.73 12.64 -15.43
C PRO A 78 -11.44 11.90 -15.76
N TYR A 79 -10.79 11.36 -14.73
CA TYR A 79 -9.73 10.37 -14.92
C TYR A 79 -10.33 8.98 -15.11
N ARG A 80 -9.93 8.31 -16.18
CA ARG A 80 -10.14 6.87 -16.41
C ARG A 80 -8.96 6.08 -15.86
N PHE A 81 -9.25 5.01 -15.13
CA PHE A 81 -8.22 4.20 -14.50
C PHE A 81 -8.69 2.79 -14.15
N LYS A 82 -7.71 1.94 -13.84
CA LYS A 82 -7.82 0.58 -13.32
C LYS A 82 -6.74 0.34 -12.28
N PHE A 83 -6.82 -0.79 -11.59
CA PHE A 83 -5.69 -1.31 -10.84
C PHE A 83 -5.23 -2.57 -11.51
N ALA A 84 -3.96 -2.65 -11.90
CA ALA A 84 -3.47 -3.87 -12.51
C ALA A 84 -2.00 -4.13 -12.24
N ASP A 85 -1.62 -5.39 -12.33
CA ASP A 85 -0.22 -5.75 -12.53
C ASP A 85 0.30 -5.29 -13.90
N ARG A 86 1.59 -5.56 -14.16
CA ARG A 86 2.25 -5.16 -15.42
C ARG A 86 1.63 -5.83 -16.65
N ASP A 87 1.25 -7.09 -16.51
CA ASP A 87 0.88 -7.97 -17.62
C ASP A 87 -0.65 -8.01 -17.85
N TRP A 88 -1.42 -7.23 -17.09
CA TRP A 88 -2.88 -7.18 -17.12
C TRP A 88 -3.52 -8.54 -16.83
N SER A 89 -2.90 -9.32 -15.94
CA SER A 89 -3.25 -10.73 -15.73
C SER A 89 -4.65 -10.91 -15.12
N ALA A 90 -5.30 -12.03 -15.46
CA ALA A 90 -6.55 -12.41 -14.82
C ALA A 90 -6.33 -12.64 -13.32
N GLY A 91 -7.18 -12.03 -12.48
CA GLY A 91 -7.07 -12.08 -11.02
C GLY A 91 -6.29 -10.91 -10.42
N SER A 92 -5.56 -10.15 -11.24
CA SER A 92 -4.80 -8.96 -10.85
C SER A 92 -5.13 -7.75 -11.75
N ASN A 93 -6.26 -7.77 -12.47
CA ASN A 93 -6.68 -6.73 -13.39
C ASN A 93 -8.08 -6.21 -12.99
N PHE A 94 -8.08 -5.25 -12.09
CA PHE A 94 -9.27 -4.73 -11.43
C PHE A 94 -9.90 -3.58 -12.22
N GLY A 95 -11.17 -3.76 -12.53
CA GLY A 95 -12.07 -2.74 -13.08
C GLY A 95 -13.41 -2.77 -12.36
N PHE A 96 -14.40 -1.96 -12.77
CA PHE A 96 -15.72 -2.04 -12.13
C PHE A 96 -16.38 -3.41 -12.37
N ALA A 97 -17.07 -3.94 -11.36
CA ALA A 97 -17.81 -5.19 -11.50
C ALA A 97 -19.13 -5.00 -12.28
N THR A 98 -19.88 -3.95 -11.93
CA THR A 98 -21.16 -3.62 -12.55
C THR A 98 -21.19 -2.15 -12.94
N PRO A 99 -21.64 -1.77 -14.16
CA PRO A 99 -21.74 -0.37 -14.53
C PRO A 99 -22.86 0.34 -13.72
N PRO A 100 -22.70 1.64 -13.40
CA PRO A 100 -21.58 2.50 -13.77
C PRO A 100 -20.42 2.44 -12.76
N GLY A 101 -19.18 2.28 -13.26
CA GLY A 101 -17.95 2.39 -12.46
C GLY A 101 -17.53 3.82 -12.12
N ILE A 102 -18.41 4.62 -11.53
CA ILE A 102 -18.14 6.04 -11.23
C ILE A 102 -17.87 6.21 -9.74
N LEU A 103 -16.71 6.78 -9.43
CA LEU A 103 -16.33 7.20 -8.08
C LEU A 103 -16.49 8.73 -7.97
N ARG A 104 -17.11 9.15 -6.87
CA ARG A 104 -17.12 10.55 -6.44
C ARG A 104 -16.47 10.62 -5.08
N GLU A 105 -15.86 11.76 -4.78
CA GLU A 105 -15.26 11.96 -3.46
C GLU A 105 -16.31 11.75 -2.35
N GLY A 106 -16.04 10.81 -1.45
CA GLY A 106 -16.94 10.43 -0.35
C GLY A 106 -18.16 9.60 -0.75
N SER A 107 -18.23 9.07 -1.99
CA SER A 107 -19.29 8.15 -2.38
C SER A 107 -19.14 6.78 -1.72
N ALA A 108 -20.21 5.99 -1.77
CA ALA A 108 -20.14 4.57 -1.42
C ALA A 108 -19.03 3.86 -2.22
N PRO A 109 -18.41 2.82 -1.65
CA PRO A 109 -17.43 2.01 -2.37
C PRO A 109 -18.02 1.40 -3.64
N VAL A 110 -17.20 1.28 -4.68
CA VAL A 110 -17.58 0.62 -5.94
C VAL A 110 -16.98 -0.78 -5.97
N GLU A 111 -17.80 -1.79 -6.28
CA GLU A 111 -17.34 -3.17 -6.40
C GLU A 111 -16.44 -3.36 -7.63
N LEU A 112 -15.39 -4.16 -7.48
CA LEU A 112 -14.38 -4.44 -8.49
C LEU A 112 -14.46 -5.87 -9.00
N ASN A 113 -14.26 -6.04 -10.30
CA ASN A 113 -13.98 -7.32 -10.93
C ASN A 113 -12.46 -7.47 -11.15
N PRO A 114 -11.78 -8.45 -10.52
CA PRO A 114 -10.33 -8.68 -10.67
C PRO A 114 -9.93 -9.30 -12.02
N ASN A 115 -10.91 -9.67 -12.85
CA ASN A 115 -10.73 -10.21 -14.21
C ASN A 115 -11.25 -9.23 -15.27
N SER A 116 -11.23 -7.93 -14.98
CA SER A 116 -11.73 -6.92 -15.88
C SER A 116 -10.88 -6.84 -17.15
N ARG A 117 -11.52 -6.71 -18.32
CA ARG A 117 -10.83 -6.48 -19.59
C ARG A 117 -10.82 -5.00 -19.94
N PHE A 118 -12.00 -4.39 -20.01
CA PHE A 118 -12.18 -3.01 -20.50
C PHE A 118 -12.93 -2.10 -19.52
N GLU A 119 -13.33 -2.62 -18.36
CA GLU A 119 -14.22 -1.96 -17.40
C GLU A 119 -13.47 -0.93 -16.54
N GLU A 120 -13.21 0.25 -17.09
CA GLU A 120 -12.49 1.31 -16.39
C GLU A 120 -13.37 2.10 -15.42
N LEU A 121 -12.79 2.41 -14.26
CA LEU A 121 -13.38 3.32 -13.30
C LEU A 121 -13.21 4.76 -13.80
N ARG A 122 -14.11 5.64 -13.35
CA ARG A 122 -14.01 7.08 -13.58
C ARG A 122 -14.04 7.82 -12.25
N PHE A 123 -13.08 8.72 -12.04
CA PHE A 123 -13.05 9.61 -10.88
C PHE A 123 -13.08 11.09 -11.30
N TYR A 124 -13.82 11.88 -10.52
CA TYR A 124 -14.02 13.31 -10.74
C TYR A 124 -13.45 14.11 -9.56
N PRO A 125 -12.16 14.48 -9.59
CA PRO A 125 -11.59 15.34 -8.55
C PRO A 125 -12.29 16.71 -8.57
N LYS A 126 -12.69 17.20 -7.38
CA LYS A 126 -13.35 18.50 -7.24
C LYS A 126 -12.37 19.69 -7.28
N LYS A 127 -11.09 19.42 -7.00
CA LYS A 127 -10.00 20.40 -6.96
C LYS A 127 -8.69 19.69 -7.23
N ASP A 128 -7.66 20.45 -7.58
CA ASP A 128 -6.30 19.92 -7.67
C ASP A 128 -5.86 19.42 -6.29
N GLY A 129 -5.13 18.30 -6.26
CA GLY A 129 -4.62 17.75 -5.02
C GLY A 129 -4.18 16.30 -5.13
N ILE A 130 -3.73 15.76 -4.00
CA ILE A 130 -3.36 14.34 -3.88
C ILE A 130 -4.57 13.57 -3.36
N TYR A 131 -4.90 12.50 -4.06
CA TYR A 131 -6.02 11.63 -3.76
C TYR A 131 -5.54 10.25 -3.37
N ARG A 132 -6.21 9.66 -2.39
CA ARG A 132 -5.97 8.31 -1.91
C ARG A 132 -6.95 7.34 -2.53
N PHE A 133 -6.39 6.32 -3.17
CA PHE A 133 -7.10 5.23 -3.81
C PHE A 133 -6.89 3.97 -2.98
N CYS A 134 -7.98 3.29 -2.63
CA CYS A 134 -7.91 2.10 -1.78
C CYS A 134 -8.78 0.99 -2.27
N ILE A 135 -8.25 -0.23 -2.22
CA ILE A 135 -8.98 -1.48 -2.38
C ILE A 135 -9.14 -2.11 -1.00
N THR A 136 -10.37 -2.49 -0.66
CA THR A 136 -10.71 -3.31 0.50
C THR A 136 -11.32 -4.63 0.05
N LEU A 137 -11.16 -5.66 0.88
CA LEU A 137 -11.80 -6.96 0.72
C LEU A 137 -12.90 -7.07 1.78
N ASP A 138 -14.09 -7.53 1.41
CA ASP A 138 -15.13 -7.87 2.39
C ASP A 138 -15.05 -9.35 2.82
N ASP A 139 -15.92 -9.73 3.76
CA ASP A 139 -15.97 -11.09 4.31
C ASP A 139 -16.34 -12.16 3.27
N ASP A 140 -16.99 -11.75 2.16
CA ASP A 140 -17.36 -12.63 1.04
C ASP A 140 -16.24 -12.74 -0.01
N GLY A 141 -15.09 -12.07 0.20
CA GLY A 141 -13.98 -12.05 -0.74
C GLY A 141 -14.20 -11.13 -1.95
N ARG A 142 -15.13 -10.17 -1.86
CA ARG A 142 -15.37 -9.15 -2.90
C ARG A 142 -14.50 -7.93 -2.68
N TYR A 143 -14.00 -7.38 -3.78
CA TYR A 143 -13.13 -6.22 -3.79
C TYR A 143 -13.93 -4.94 -3.97
N PHE A 144 -13.61 -3.91 -3.20
CA PHE A 144 -14.23 -2.60 -3.31
C PHE A 144 -13.19 -1.51 -3.39
N VAL A 145 -13.44 -0.48 -4.21
CA VAL A 145 -12.61 0.70 -4.30
C VAL A 145 -13.26 1.91 -3.63
N THR A 146 -12.46 2.70 -2.94
CA THR A 146 -12.81 4.05 -2.48
C THR A 146 -11.76 5.06 -2.93
N VAL A 147 -12.20 6.32 -3.11
CA VAL A 147 -11.32 7.45 -3.42
C VAL A 147 -11.71 8.64 -2.55
N ARG A 148 -10.70 9.27 -1.93
CA ARG A 148 -10.86 10.49 -1.13
C ARG A 148 -9.65 11.40 -1.29
N ALA A 149 -9.78 12.68 -0.98
CA ALA A 149 -8.60 13.51 -0.78
C ALA A 149 -7.68 12.90 0.29
N ALA A 150 -6.37 13.01 0.08
CA ALA A 150 -5.38 12.67 1.08
C ALA A 150 -5.47 13.64 2.26
N LYS A 151 -5.21 13.14 3.47
CA LYS A 151 -5.14 13.95 4.69
C LYS A 151 -3.74 14.51 4.89
N ASP A 152 -3.62 15.59 5.66
CA ASP A 152 -2.34 16.29 5.90
C ASP A 152 -1.24 15.37 6.49
N ASP A 153 -1.62 14.42 7.35
CA ASP A 153 -0.70 13.42 7.90
C ASP A 153 -0.18 12.44 6.83
N GLU A 154 -1.02 12.04 5.88
CA GLU A 154 -0.62 11.22 4.72
C GLU A 154 0.30 11.98 3.76
N LEU A 155 0.10 13.29 3.62
CA LEU A 155 0.97 14.17 2.84
C LEU A 155 2.35 14.33 3.49
N SER A 156 2.39 14.50 4.82
CA SER A 156 3.65 14.65 5.57
C SER A 156 4.55 13.41 5.50
N LEU A 157 3.95 12.22 5.35
CA LEU A 157 4.69 10.97 5.14
C LEU A 157 5.33 10.91 3.76
N ILE A 158 4.66 11.45 2.73
CA ILE A 158 5.25 11.58 1.39
C ILE A 158 6.48 12.48 1.45
N ASP A 159 6.38 13.67 2.04
CA ASP A 159 7.50 14.61 2.15
C ASP A 159 8.70 13.98 2.87
N THR A 160 8.43 13.24 3.95
CA THR A 160 9.48 12.54 4.71
C THR A 160 10.15 11.44 3.88
N ILE A 161 9.40 10.67 3.09
CA ILE A 161 9.94 9.61 2.22
C ILE A 161 10.77 10.21 1.08
N PHE A 162 10.32 11.31 0.48
CA PHE A 162 11.08 12.00 -0.57
C PHE A 162 12.39 12.60 -0.03
N LEU A 163 12.36 13.25 1.14
CA LEU A 163 13.56 13.80 1.79
C LEU A 163 14.58 12.71 2.18
N GLN A 164 14.11 11.56 2.67
CA GLN A 164 14.98 10.43 3.00
C GLN A 164 15.67 9.87 1.74
N ARG A 165 14.97 9.85 0.60
CA ARG A 165 15.50 9.36 -0.68
C ARG A 165 16.53 10.31 -1.29
N GLU A 166 16.33 11.62 -1.20
CA GLU A 166 17.34 12.60 -1.63
C GLU A 166 18.61 12.55 -0.76
N HIS A 167 18.46 12.27 0.54
CA HIS A 167 19.60 12.12 1.43
C HIS A 167 20.41 10.85 1.11
N SER A 168 19.76 9.74 0.75
CA SER A 168 20.45 8.53 0.28
C SER A 168 21.14 8.71 -1.09
N SER A 169 20.57 9.48 -2.02
CA SER A 169 21.25 9.76 -3.30
C SER A 169 22.47 10.68 -3.15
N ASN A 170 22.46 11.58 -2.16
CA ASN A 170 23.60 12.47 -1.90
C ASN A 170 24.75 11.78 -1.14
N LEU A 171 24.49 10.67 -0.45
CA LEU A 171 25.54 9.83 0.16
C LEU A 171 26.27 8.98 -0.89
N GLU A 172 25.61 8.59 -1.99
CA GLU A 172 26.22 7.80 -3.07
C GLU A 172 27.06 8.67 -4.04
N ALA A 173 26.86 9.99 -4.03
CA ALA A 173 27.61 10.94 -4.87
C ALA A 173 28.85 11.54 -4.18
N GLY A 174 29.11 11.19 -2.91
CA GLY A 174 30.18 11.77 -2.09
C GLY A 174 31.54 11.06 -2.14
N ASP A 175 31.65 9.91 -2.84
CA ASP A 175 32.87 9.07 -2.84
C ASP A 175 33.70 9.18 -4.14
N LEU A 176 33.48 10.21 -4.97
CA LEU A 176 34.40 10.57 -6.05
C LEU A 176 35.30 11.73 -5.62
N ASP A 177 36.04 11.52 -4.54
CA ASP A 177 37.21 12.35 -4.23
C ASP A 177 38.33 12.01 -5.21
N ASP A 178 38.67 13.03 -5.99
CA ASP A 178 39.74 13.18 -6.96
C ASP A 178 41.12 12.90 -6.34
N PRO A 179 41.92 11.94 -6.84
CA PRO A 179 43.35 11.94 -6.57
C PRO A 179 44.08 12.69 -7.70
N ASP A 180 44.35 13.96 -7.40
CA ASP A 180 45.54 14.73 -7.74
C ASP A 180 46.50 14.14 -8.80
N GLY A 181 46.64 14.89 -9.89
CA GLY A 181 47.95 15.41 -10.31
C GLY A 181 49.03 14.41 -10.70
N MET A 182 49.02 13.96 -11.96
CA MET A 182 50.23 13.47 -12.61
C MET A 182 50.74 14.51 -13.60
N GLU A 183 51.75 15.26 -13.17
CA GLU A 183 52.55 16.16 -14.00
C GLU A 183 53.36 15.32 -15.02
N PRO A 184 53.41 15.69 -16.32
CA PRO A 184 54.19 14.94 -17.30
C PRO A 184 55.69 15.25 -17.15
N PRO A 185 56.59 14.27 -17.32
CA PRO A 185 58.02 14.54 -17.30
C PRO A 185 58.42 15.35 -18.54
N GLU A 186 59.14 16.45 -18.31
CA GLU A 186 59.90 17.14 -19.36
C GLU A 186 61.18 16.36 -19.72
N ASP A 187 61.54 16.50 -21.00
CA ASP A 187 62.67 15.96 -21.79
C ASP A 187 62.57 14.53 -22.37
#